data_AF-A0A1H5NBV5-F1
#
_entry.id   AF-A0A1H5NBV5-F1
#
_cell.length_a   1.000
_cell.length_b   1.000
_cell.length_c   1.000
_cell.angle_alpha   90.00
_cell.angle_beta   90.00
_cell.angle_gamma   90.00
#
_symmetry.space_group_name_H-M   'P 1'
#
loop_
_entity.id
_entity.type
_entity.pdbx_description
1 polymer ?
#
loop_
_entity_poly.entity_id
_entity_poly.type
_entity_poly.pdbx_seq_one_letter_code
_entity_poly.pdbx_strand_id
1 'polypeptide(L)' 'MRSFPVDLARAQQEWSATYRQLAARPGRTELRRRLYRLSAEVYFHPYWRQRRPSPAAWRELRDLGN' A
#
# COMPACT_ATOMS: atom_id res chain seq x y z
N MET A 1 15.93 4.53 10.17
CA MET A 1 14.83 4.82 9.21
C MET A 1 15.13 4.07 7.92
N ARG A 2 14.31 3.08 7.58
CA ARG A 2 14.46 2.34 6.33
C ARG A 2 13.93 3.23 5.20
N SER A 3 14.78 3.61 4.25
CA SER A 3 14.34 4.40 3.09
C SER A 3 13.60 3.49 2.13
N PHE A 4 12.27 3.65 2.07
CA PHE A 4 11.46 3.01 1.05
C PHE A 4 11.53 3.82 -0.25
N PRO A 5 11.45 3.17 -1.41
CA PRO A 5 11.26 3.87 -2.67
C PRO A 5 10.02 4.77 -2.64
N VAL A 6 10.11 5.95 -3.26
CA VAL A 6 9.06 6.99 -3.23
C VAL A 6 7.76 6.48 -3.88
N ASP A 7 7.90 5.70 -4.93
CA ASP A 7 6.86 4.93 -5.62
C ASP A 7 6.12 3.97 -4.67
N LEU A 8 6.84 3.19 -3.88
CA LEU A 8 6.25 2.27 -2.90
C LEU A 8 5.53 3.03 -1.77
N ALA A 9 6.16 4.09 -1.24
CA ALA A 9 5.57 4.92 -0.21
C ALA A 9 4.29 5.63 -0.71
N ARG A 10 4.31 6.15 -1.94
CA ARG A 10 3.14 6.78 -2.58
C ARG A 10 2.01 5.78 -2.80
N ALA A 11 2.31 4.58 -3.32
CA ALA A 11 1.32 3.53 -3.51
C ALA A 11 0.65 3.12 -2.19
N GLN A 12 1.42 3.05 -1.10
CA GLN A 12 0.89 2.76 0.23
C GLN A 12 0.02 3.89 0.79
N GLN A 13 0.40 5.16 0.59
CA GLN A 13 -0.42 6.31 0.99
C GLN A 13 -1.75 6.34 0.22
N GLU A 14 -1.70 6.12 -1.10
CA GLU A 14 -2.90 6.01 -1.94
C GLU A 14 -3.78 4.83 -1.52
N TRP A 15 -3.17 3.70 -1.14
CA TRP A 15 -3.89 2.53 -0.63
C TRP A 15 -4.64 2.86 0.65
N SER A 16 -3.99 3.50 1.61
CA SER A 16 -4.62 3.89 2.88
C SER A 16 -5.71 4.96 2.69
N ALA A 17 -5.50 5.93 1.79
CA ALA A 17 -6.53 6.92 1.44
C ALA A 17 -7.74 6.26 0.77
N THR A 18 -7.51 5.34 -0.17
CA THR A 18 -8.57 4.56 -0.85
C THR A 18 -9.32 3.68 0.15
N TYR A 19 -8.60 3.03 1.07
CA TYR A 19 -9.19 2.22 2.14
C TYR A 19 -10.07 3.07 3.06
N ARG A 20 -9.60 4.25 3.50
CA ARG A 20 -10.40 5.18 4.32
C ARG A 20 -11.68 5.61 3.60
N GLN A 21 -11.59 5.95 2.31
CA GLN A 21 -12.76 6.29 1.49
C GLN A 21 -13.73 5.13 1.33
N LEU A 22 -13.22 3.91 1.14
CA LEU A 22 -14.03 2.69 1.04
C LEU A 22 -14.70 2.35 2.37
N ALA A 23 -13.99 2.50 3.49
CA ALA A 23 -14.51 2.26 4.83
C ALA A 23 -15.60 3.26 5.21
N ALA A 24 -15.47 4.52 4.79
CA ALA A 24 -16.49 5.55 5.02
C ALA A 24 -17.74 5.37 4.13
N ARG A 25 -17.61 4.76 2.94
CA ARG A 25 -18.71 4.55 1.99
C ARG A 25 -18.62 3.17 1.32
N PRO A 26 -19.08 2.11 1.99
CA PRO A 26 -19.13 0.78 1.40
C PRO A 26 -20.12 0.78 0.23
N GLY A 27 -19.66 0.45 -0.98
CA GLY A 27 -20.52 0.38 -2.18
C GLY A 27 -19.87 0.83 -3.49
N ARG A 28 -18.69 1.44 -3.45
CA ARG A 28 -17.98 1.84 -4.68
C ARG A 28 -17.10 0.71 -5.20
N THR A 29 -17.63 -0.06 -6.16
CA THR A 29 -16.90 -1.12 -6.88
C THR A 29 -15.57 -0.61 -7.46
N GLU A 30 -15.53 0.65 -7.89
CA GLU A 30 -14.34 1.33 -8.42
C GLU A 30 -13.24 1.49 -7.36
N LEU A 31 -13.60 1.92 -6.13
CA LEU A 31 -12.64 2.03 -5.03
C LEU A 31 -12.10 0.67 -4.64
N ARG A 32 -12.94 -0.36 -4.64
CA ARG A 32 -12.51 -1.73 -4.36
C ARG A 32 -11.55 -2.25 -5.43
N ARG A 33 -11.83 -2.00 -6.71
CA ARG A 33 -10.90 -2.32 -7.83
C ARG A 33 -9.59 -1.56 -7.71
N ARG A 34 -9.62 -0.28 -7.37
CA ARG A 34 -8.43 0.54 -7.14
C ARG A 34 -7.59 0.02 -5.97
N LEU A 35 -8.24 -0.37 -4.88
CA LEU A 35 -7.57 -0.98 -3.73
C LEU A 35 -6.82 -2.27 -4.11
N TYR A 36 -7.45 -3.16 -4.89
CA TYR A 36 -6.78 -4.38 -5.36
C TYR A 36 -5.59 -4.11 -6.27
N ARG A 37 -5.68 -3.11 -7.17
CA ARG A 37 -4.54 -2.70 -8.02
C ARG A 37 -3.39 -2.17 -7.18
N LEU A 38 -3.67 -1.27 -6.23
CA LEU A 38 -2.66 -0.73 -5.31
C LEU A 38 -2.03 -1.83 -4.45
N SER A 39 -2.84 -2.78 -3.95
CA SER A 39 -2.32 -3.96 -3.24
C SER A 39 -1.37 -4.78 -4.10
N ALA A 40 -1.69 -5.00 -5.37
CA ALA A 40 -0.82 -5.71 -6.31
C ALA A 40 0.48 -4.93 -6.58
N GLU A 41 0.40 -3.62 -6.84
CA GLU A 41 1.59 -2.77 -7.04
C GLU A 41 2.53 -2.78 -5.83
N VAL A 42 1.98 -2.68 -4.62
CA VAL A 42 2.75 -2.74 -3.38
C VAL A 42 3.33 -4.13 -3.15
N TYR A 43 2.57 -5.21 -3.38
CA TYR A 43 3.01 -6.58 -3.10
C TYR A 43 4.03 -7.10 -4.12
N PHE A 44 3.84 -6.80 -5.41
CA PHE A 44 4.74 -7.21 -6.49
C PHE A 44 5.89 -6.22 -6.73
N HIS A 45 6.05 -5.21 -5.88
CA HIS A 45 7.06 -4.18 -6.04
C HIS A 45 8.48 -4.78 -6.13
N PRO A 46 9.33 -4.32 -7.08
CA PRO A 46 10.71 -4.80 -7.22
C PRO A 46 11.55 -4.71 -5.94
N TYR A 47 11.22 -3.74 -5.08
CA TYR A 47 11.82 -3.59 -3.75
C TYR A 47 11.74 -4.88 -2.90
N TRP A 48 10.60 -5.58 -2.92
CA TRP A 48 10.42 -6.84 -2.20
C TRP A 48 11.08 -8.03 -2.88
N ARG A 49 11.34 -7.94 -4.19
CA ARG A 49 12.12 -8.96 -4.90
C ARG A 49 13.60 -8.90 -4.52
N GLN A 50 14.13 -7.70 -4.29
CA GLN A 50 15.53 -7.51 -3.88
C GLN A 50 15.75 -7.75 -2.38
N ARG A 51 14.72 -7.54 -1.55
CA ARG A 51 14.76 -7.78 -0.10
C ARG A 51 13.54 -8.58 0.30
N ARG A 52 13.74 -9.78 0.87
CA ARG A 52 12.65 -10.56 1.45
C ARG A 52 11.82 -9.65 2.39
N PRO A 53 10.52 -9.49 2.15
CA PRO A 53 9.68 -8.69 3.02
C PRO A 53 9.71 -9.26 4.43
N SER A 54 10.25 -8.51 5.39
CA SER A 54 10.14 -8.85 6.80
C SER A 54 8.83 -8.29 7.36
N PRO A 55 8.25 -8.91 8.41
CA PRO A 55 7.07 -8.37 9.08
C PRO A 55 7.27 -6.92 9.57
N ALA A 56 8.48 -6.59 10.02
CA ALA A 56 8.85 -5.23 10.41
C ALA A 56 8.81 -4.24 9.23
N ALA A 57 9.28 -4.64 8.05
CA ALA A 57 9.24 -3.78 6.87
C ALA A 57 7.80 -3.51 6.39
N TRP A 58 6.91 -4.50 6.52
CA TRP A 58 5.48 -4.31 6.26
C TRP A 58 4.83 -3.38 7.26
N ARG A 59 5.20 -3.47 8.55
CA ARG A 59 4.71 -2.58 9.60
C ARG A 59 5.15 -1.14 9.34
N GLU A 60 6.43 -0.91 9.10
CA GLU A 60 6.99 0.40 8.77
C GLU A 60 6.34 1.00 7.51
N LEU A 61 6.09 0.18 6.49
CA LEU A 61 5.39 0.64 5.29
C LEU A 61 3.95 1.06 5.61
N ARG A 62 3.19 0.27 6.39
CA ARG A 62 1.83 0.65 6.80
C ARG A 62 1.79 1.93 7.61
N ASP A 63 2.78 2.17 8.46
CA ASP A 63 2.88 3.38 9.27
C ASP A 63 3.07 4.64 8.39
N LEU A 64 3.65 4.52 7.18
CA LEU A 64 3.74 5.64 6.21
C LEU A 64 2.39 6.04 5.60
N GLY A 65 1.39 5.17 5.65
CA GLY A 65 0.07 5.42 5.07
C GLY A 65 -0.98 5.88 6.08
N ASN A 66 -0.65 5.97 7.37
CA ASN A 66 -1.59 6.37 8.43
C ASN A 66 -1.80 7.89 8.41
#